data_AF-C6S506-F1
#
_entry.id   AF-C6S506-F1
#
_cell.length_a   1.000
_cell.length_b   1.000
_cell.length_c   1.000
_cell.angle_alpha   90.00
_cell.angle_beta   90.00
_cell.angle_gamma   90.00
#
_symmetry.space_group_name_H-M   'P 1'
#
loop_
_entity.id
_entity.type
_entity.pdbx_description
1 polymer ?
#
loop_
_entity_poly.entity_id
_entity_poly.type
_entity_poly.pdbx_seq_one_letter_code
_entity_poly.pdbx_strand_id
1 'polypeptide(L)' 'MINMKTSTVVFGGFFMADNGERIQIPVLENPDIREINHFFSVSNFEKKTGVLVFRIIPEPEFGNTELTVYFEKGY' A
#
# COMPACT_ATOMS: atom_id res chain seq x y z
N MET A 1 -12.04 5.57 -22.16
CA MET A 1 -12.88 6.46 -21.31
C MET A 1 -13.27 5.75 -20.01
N ILE A 2 -12.52 6.00 -18.94
CA ILE A 2 -12.78 5.41 -17.62
C ILE A 2 -13.66 6.35 -16.83
N ASN A 3 -14.66 5.80 -16.14
CA ASN A 3 -15.53 6.58 -15.29
C ASN A 3 -14.82 6.82 -13.96
N MET A 4 -14.23 8.01 -13.76
CA MET A 4 -13.58 8.38 -12.50
C MET A 4 -14.50 8.24 -11.27
N LYS A 5 -15.83 8.17 -11.47
CA LYS A 5 -16.81 7.92 -10.42
C LYS A 5 -16.79 6.49 -9.86
N THR A 6 -16.20 5.53 -10.58
CA THR A 6 -16.17 4.11 -10.19
C THR A 6 -14.77 3.61 -9.87
N SER A 7 -13.75 4.46 -9.95
CA SER A 7 -12.38 4.13 -9.56
C SER A 7 -12.12 4.44 -8.10
N THR A 8 -11.36 3.60 -7.42
CA THR A 8 -10.90 3.81 -6.03
C THR A 8 -9.39 3.57 -5.93
N VAL A 9 -8.75 4.19 -4.95
CA VAL A 9 -7.37 3.86 -4.57
C VAL A 9 -7.43 2.68 -3.61
N VAL A 10 -6.69 1.62 -3.90
CA VAL A 10 -6.56 0.45 -3.03
C VAL A 10 -5.15 0.44 -2.45
N PHE A 11 -5.07 0.46 -1.13
CA PHE A 11 -3.83 0.26 -0.37
C PHE A 11 -3.68 -1.21 0.03
N GLY A 12 -2.46 -1.71 -0.05
CA GLY A 12 -2.09 -3.03 0.45
C GLY A 12 -0.59 -3.27 0.35
N GLY A 13 -0.22 -4.54 0.25
CA GLY A 13 1.18 -4.97 0.18
C GLY A 13 1.46 -6.16 1.08
N PHE A 14 2.73 -6.37 1.40
CA PHE A 14 3.13 -7.40 2.36
C PHE A 14 4.38 -7.00 3.13
N PHE A 15 4.49 -7.51 4.37
CA PHE A 15 5.76 -7.61 5.09
C PHE A 15 6.47 -8.90 4.71
N MET A 16 7.80 -8.86 4.65
CA MET A 16 8.66 -10.01 4.55
C MET A 16 9.31 -10.24 5.91
N ALA A 17 9.04 -11.41 6.50
CA ALA A 17 9.68 -11.84 7.73
C ALA A 17 11.11 -12.31 7.47
N ASP A 18 11.94 -12.38 8.52
CA ASP A 18 13.35 -12.75 8.39
C ASP A 18 13.54 -14.20 7.89
N ASN A 19 12.52 -15.06 8.04
CA ASN A 19 12.47 -16.42 7.49
C ASN A 19 12.01 -16.47 6.02
N GLY A 20 11.75 -15.33 5.38
CA GLY A 20 11.27 -15.21 4.01
C GLY A 20 9.75 -15.33 3.83
N GLU A 21 8.98 -15.55 4.91
CA GLU A 21 7.51 -15.58 4.81
C GLU A 21 6.94 -14.20 4.46
N ARG A 22 5.89 -14.20 3.63
CA ARG A 22 5.17 -12.98 3.23
C ARG A 22 3.87 -12.88 4.03
N ILE A 23 3.76 -11.82 4.81
CA ILE A 23 2.61 -11.52 5.65
C ILE A 23 1.84 -10.38 5.00
N GLN A 24 0.62 -10.65 4.55
CA GLN A 24 -0.22 -9.67 3.84
C GLN A 24 -0.59 -8.49 4.75
N ILE A 25 -0.51 -7.29 4.20
CA ILE A 25 -1.04 -6.07 4.83
C ILE A 25 -2.55 -6.00 4.53
N PRO A 26 -3.40 -5.68 5.53
CA PRO A 26 -4.84 -5.50 5.31
C PRO A 26 -5.12 -4.54 4.16
N VAL A 27 -6.04 -4.93 3.28
CA VAL A 27 -6.43 -4.11 2.13
C VAL A 27 -7.36 -3.00 2.60
N LEU A 28 -7.07 -1.76 2.18
CA LEU A 28 -7.92 -0.59 2.46
C LEU A 28 -8.36 0.05 1.14
N GLU A 29 -9.66 0.25 0.98
CA GLU A 29 -10.24 0.98 -0.16
C GLU A 29 -10.43 2.45 0.20
N ASN A 30 -10.00 3.35 -0.69
CA ASN A 30 -9.99 4.79 -0.51
C ASN A 30 -9.42 5.22 0.86
N PRO A 31 -8.17 4.80 1.20
CA PRO A 31 -7.60 5.03 2.52
C PRO A 31 -7.47 6.52 2.81
N ASP A 32 -7.89 6.94 4.01
CA ASP A 32 -7.66 8.29 4.49
C ASP A 32 -6.28 8.43 5.17
N ILE A 33 -5.84 9.69 5.36
CA ILE A 33 -4.53 9.97 5.96
C ILE A 33 -4.43 9.44 7.39
N ARG A 34 -5.54 9.38 8.15
CA ARG A 34 -5.55 8.89 9.53
C ARG A 34 -5.34 7.38 9.57
N GLU A 35 -5.92 6.64 8.64
CA GLU A 35 -5.72 5.20 8.50
C GLU A 35 -4.27 4.87 8.15
N ILE A 36 -3.68 5.61 7.21
CA ILE A 36 -2.28 5.46 6.85
C ILE A 36 -1.35 5.82 8.01
N ASN A 37 -1.62 6.92 8.72
CA ASN A 37 -0.85 7.28 9.91
C ASN A 37 -0.96 6.23 11.02
N HIS A 38 -2.17 5.70 11.23
CA HIS A 38 -2.39 4.64 12.20
C HIS A 38 -1.58 3.39 11.84
N PHE A 39 -1.63 2.96 10.57
CA PHE A 39 -0.82 1.85 10.07
C PHE A 39 0.67 2.02 10.40
N PHE A 40 1.26 3.19 10.11
CA PHE A 40 2.67 3.44 10.44
C PHE A 40 2.94 3.46 11.95
N SER A 41 2.02 4.02 12.74
CA SER A 41 2.17 4.15 14.20
C SER A 41 2.23 2.80 14.95
N VAL A 42 1.54 1.77 14.45
CA VAL A 42 1.46 0.45 15.12
C VAL A 42 2.37 -0.62 14.51
N SER A 43 2.95 -0.37 13.33
CA SER A 43 3.70 -1.39 12.58
C SER A 43 5.16 -1.58 13.00
N ASN A 44 5.73 -0.66 13.80
CA ASN A 44 7.17 -0.57 14.06
C ASN A 44 7.99 -0.66 12.76
N PHE A 45 7.63 0.22 11.81
CA PHE A 45 7.97 0.09 10.39
C PHE A 45 9.48 0.03 10.12
N GLU A 46 10.29 0.76 10.89
CA GLU A 46 11.76 0.80 10.79
C GLU A 46 12.44 -0.57 10.99
N LYS A 47 11.76 -1.57 11.55
CA LYS A 47 12.30 -2.92 11.76
C LYS A 47 11.81 -3.94 10.72
N LYS A 48 10.93 -3.53 9.82
CA LYS A 48 10.24 -4.40 8.86
C LYS A 48 10.89 -4.29 7.48
N THR A 49 10.61 -5.27 6.65
CA THR A 49 10.97 -5.31 5.23
C THR A 49 9.71 -5.65 4.45
N GLY A 50 9.55 -5.17 3.22
CA GLY A 50 8.36 -5.47 2.42
C GLY A 50 8.10 -4.50 1.29
N VAL A 51 6.84 -4.48 0.86
CA VAL A 51 6.35 -3.56 -0.16
C VAL A 51 4.98 -3.02 0.23
N LEU A 52 4.78 -1.72 0.07
CA LEU A 52 3.48 -1.06 0.10
C LEU A 52 3.04 -0.73 -1.31
N VAL A 53 1.75 -0.86 -1.60
CA VAL A 53 1.17 -0.54 -2.90
C VAL A 53 -0.07 0.31 -2.70
N PHE A 54 -0.14 1.44 -3.40
CA PHE A 54 -1.34 2.24 -3.59
C PHE A 54 -1.67 2.23 -5.07
N ARG A 55 -2.76 1.56 -5.47
CA ARG A 55 -3.13 1.41 -6.88
C ARG A 55 -4.53 1.94 -7.16
N ILE A 56 -4.70 2.68 -8.25
CA ILE A 56 -6.03 3.08 -8.73
C ILE A 56 -6.65 1.90 -9.49
N ILE A 57 -7.84 1.48 -9.07
CA ILE A 57 -8.57 0.36 -9.67
C ILE A 57 -10.00 0.81 -10.05
N PRO A 58 -10.45 0.60 -11.30
CA PRO A 58 -9.65 0.12 -12.43
C PRO A 58 -8.56 1.14 -12.82
N GLU A 59 -7.47 0.63 -13.42
CA GLU A 59 -6.31 1.43 -13.81
C GLU A 59 -6.69 2.52 -14.83
N PRO A 60 -6.28 3.78 -14.64
CA PRO A 60 -6.61 4.87 -15.55
C PRO A 60 -5.90 4.76 -16.91
N GLU A 61 -6.49 5.37 -17.93
CA GLU A 61 -5.96 5.38 -19.31
C GLU A 61 -4.74 6.32 -19.40
N PHE A 62 -4.72 7.38 -18.59
CA PHE A 62 -3.62 8.33 -18.46
C PHE A 62 -3.50 8.81 -17.02
N GLY A 63 -2.30 9.21 -16.62
CA GLY A 63 -2.00 9.72 -15.27
C GLY A 63 -1.34 8.67 -14.38
N ASN A 64 -1.35 8.92 -13.08
CA ASN A 64 -0.76 8.00 -12.09
C ASN A 64 -1.60 6.72 -12.02
N THR A 65 -0.94 5.57 -11.93
CA THR A 65 -1.60 4.26 -11.86
C THR A 65 -1.34 3.59 -10.51
N GLU A 66 -0.08 3.62 -10.07
CA GLU A 66 0.40 2.98 -8.86
C GLU A 66 1.50 3.80 -8.19
N LEU A 67 1.52 3.79 -6.86
CA LEU A 67 2.66 4.16 -6.04
C LEU A 67 3.11 2.91 -5.26
N THR A 68 4.33 2.46 -5.55
CA THR A 68 4.96 1.31 -4.90
C THR A 68 6.09 1.81 -4.01
N VAL A 69 6.10 1.40 -2.74
CA VAL A 69 7.18 1.70 -1.80
C VAL A 69 7.79 0.39 -1.33
N TYR A 70 8.98 0.09 -1.83
CA TYR A 70 9.82 -0.94 -1.23
C TYR A 70 10.44 -0.37 0.03
N PHE A 71 10.50 -1.18 1.08
CA PHE A 71 11.12 -0.78 2.33
C PHE A 71 11.91 -1.92 2.94
N GLU A 72 13.02 -1.58 3.58
CA GLU A 72 13.88 -2.51 4.31
C GLU A 72 14.55 -1.80 5.49
N LYS A 73 14.17 -2.21 6.71
CA LYS A 73 14.84 -1.83 7.96
C LYS A 73 15.07 -0.31 8.09
N GLY A 74 14.07 0.48 7.73
CA GLY A 74 14.07 1.94 7.84
C GLY A 74 14.46 2.72 6.57
N TYR A 75 14.80 2.01 5.49
CA TYR A 75 15.06 2.57 4.15
C TYR A 75 13.94 2.22 3.17
#